data_AF-A0AA92WHQ1-F1
#
_entry.id   AF-A0AA92WHQ1-F1
#
_cell.length_a   1.000
_cell.length_b   1.000
_cell.length_c   1.000
_cell.angle_alpha   90.00
_cell.angle_beta   90.00
_cell.angle_gamma   90.00
#
_symmetry.space_group_name_H-M   'P 1'
#
loop_
_entity.id
_entity.type
_entity.pdbx_description
1 polymer ?
#
loop_
_entity_poly.entity_id
_entity_poly.type
_entity_poly.pdbx_seq_one_letter_code
_entity_poly.pdbx_strand_id
1 'polypeptide(L)'
;MKVRIANNKNIQTMEQKDIDIYEILNDVEYGTELYTSKCGRVWLSGMANDKDSAKAIWTEDEAGREHFFDKNGKIDKEGEHLLFPSKEMRDWSKFFKKGDVLVSTDRNVHIIFEKFVDDAYTKFRGKHYLWEEGGSMVRFEENEYYMQTSDFNKANKEEAQTYINTIEERLGGKLNRETLEIEKPAKLTFEIGKLYVFNEDDEDGELTIIGKLIDKNESEDTLTFGNQYEIENEKFVTDQTFDLRISVNKELREATENEVELFNKHYDIWKNVKEQPAFKTFDKVLVRCGKGFKWLPAFFVRDRGEDFASRYNVLPLHSGKAADFTSCIPYEGHENFAFTDYDFVDLPF
;
A
#
# COMPACT_ATOMS: atom_id res chain seq x y z
N MET A 1 35.27 -56.23 25.44
CA MET A 1 36.39 -55.40 24.93
C MET A 1 36.54 -55.69 23.44
N LYS A 2 36.45 -54.78 22.47
CA LYS A 2 36.18 -53.34 22.40
C LYS A 2 35.33 -53.14 21.13
N VAL A 3 34.22 -52.42 21.25
CA VAL A 3 33.40 -51.96 20.13
C VAL A 3 34.22 -50.91 19.37
N ARG A 4 34.43 -51.08 18.06
CA ARG A 4 35.05 -50.07 17.20
C ARG A 4 33.97 -49.03 16.86
N ILE A 5 34.18 -47.82 17.38
CA ILE A 5 33.36 -46.64 17.13
C ILE A 5 33.52 -46.24 15.65
N ALA A 6 32.38 -46.03 15.00
CA ALA A 6 32.27 -45.57 13.63
C ALA A 6 32.80 -44.13 13.47
N ASN A 7 33.61 -43.90 12.45
CA ASN A 7 33.87 -42.55 11.93
C ASN A 7 33.26 -42.45 10.54
N ASN A 8 31.96 -42.18 10.49
CA ASN A 8 31.26 -41.75 9.29
C ASN A 8 31.63 -40.28 9.04
N LYS A 9 32.79 -40.01 8.44
CA LYS A 9 33.05 -38.72 7.80
C LYS A 9 32.49 -38.80 6.39
N ASN A 10 31.17 -38.63 6.30
CA ASN A 10 30.52 -38.34 5.04
C ASN A 10 30.83 -36.87 4.71
N ILE A 11 32.05 -36.60 4.24
CA ILE A 11 32.35 -35.35 3.56
C ILE A 11 31.71 -35.53 2.19
N GLN A 12 30.46 -35.09 2.06
CA GLN A 12 29.86 -34.90 0.76
C GLN A 12 30.69 -33.82 0.07
N THR A 13 31.62 -34.21 -0.80
CA THR A 13 32.17 -33.34 -1.83
C THR A 13 31.02 -33.00 -2.76
N MET A 14 30.35 -31.88 -2.45
CA MET A 14 29.34 -31.30 -3.33
C MET A 14 30.07 -30.89 -4.61
N GLU A 15 29.67 -31.44 -5.75
CA GLU A 15 30.19 -31.03 -7.05
C GLU A 15 29.83 -29.54 -7.27
N GLN A 16 30.78 -28.64 -6.99
CA GLN A 16 30.73 -27.27 -7.49
C GLN A 16 30.79 -27.36 -9.02
N LYS A 17 29.62 -27.39 -9.67
CA LYS A 17 29.50 -27.20 -11.12
C LYS A 17 30.04 -25.82 -11.46
N ASP A 18 31.21 -25.75 -12.10
CA ASP A 18 31.84 -24.58 -12.75
C ASP A 18 31.21 -23.21 -12.39
N ILE A 19 31.28 -22.83 -11.11
CA ILE A 19 30.88 -21.49 -10.68
C ILE A 19 32.02 -20.55 -11.05
N ASP A 20 31.72 -19.52 -11.83
CA ASP A 20 32.65 -18.45 -12.17
C ASP A 20 32.82 -17.53 -10.94
N ILE A 21 33.75 -17.91 -10.05
CA ILE A 21 34.07 -17.17 -8.82
C ILE A 21 34.61 -15.78 -9.17
N TYR A 22 35.31 -15.65 -10.30
CA TYR A 22 35.80 -14.36 -10.78
C TYR A 22 34.64 -13.37 -10.96
N GLU A 23 33.55 -13.76 -11.61
CA GLU A 23 32.38 -12.88 -11.79
C GLU A 23 31.70 -12.54 -10.45
N ILE A 24 31.73 -13.45 -9.47
CA ILE A 24 31.21 -13.18 -8.13
C ILE A 24 32.05 -12.09 -7.44
N LEU A 25 33.37 -12.23 -7.49
CA LEU A 25 34.35 -11.37 -6.81
C LEU A 25 34.60 -10.02 -7.51
N ASN A 26 34.18 -9.86 -8.77
CA ASN A 26 34.42 -8.63 -9.54
C ASN A 26 33.85 -7.36 -8.87
N ASP A 27 32.78 -7.50 -8.07
CA ASP A 27 32.16 -6.39 -7.32
C ASP A 27 32.45 -6.45 -5.81
N VAL A 28 33.40 -7.29 -5.39
CA VAL A 28 33.76 -7.49 -3.97
C VAL A 28 34.96 -6.61 -3.63
N GLU A 29 34.94 -6.01 -2.44
CA GLU A 29 36.00 -5.13 -1.96
C GLU A 29 37.32 -5.88 -1.74
N TYR A 30 38.44 -5.30 -2.16
CA TYR A 30 39.76 -5.82 -1.82
C TYR A 30 40.01 -5.75 -0.31
N GLY A 31 40.62 -6.79 0.24
CA GLY A 31 40.71 -7.00 1.69
C GLY A 31 39.54 -7.80 2.27
N THR A 32 38.60 -8.31 1.44
CA THR A 32 37.59 -9.28 1.90
C THR A 32 38.26 -10.59 2.32
N GLU A 33 37.95 -11.09 3.53
CA GLU A 33 38.46 -12.36 4.04
C GLU A 33 37.83 -13.54 3.29
N LEU A 34 38.67 -14.47 2.85
CA LEU A 34 38.33 -15.70 2.16
C LEU A 34 39.06 -16.87 2.81
N TYR A 35 38.75 -18.08 2.36
CA TYR A 35 39.42 -19.28 2.84
C TYR A 35 39.99 -20.11 1.69
N THR A 36 41.22 -20.59 1.87
CA THR A 36 41.78 -21.63 1.02
C THR A 36 42.23 -22.86 1.80
N SER A 37 41.97 -24.04 1.25
CA SER A 37 42.46 -25.30 1.81
C SER A 37 44.00 -25.40 1.82
N LYS A 38 44.70 -24.54 1.06
CA LYS A 38 46.16 -24.53 0.95
C LYS A 38 46.85 -23.98 2.20
N CYS A 39 46.36 -22.87 2.75
CA CYS A 39 47.01 -22.16 3.85
C CYS A 39 46.06 -21.54 4.87
N GLY A 40 44.74 -21.73 4.74
CA GLY A 40 43.74 -21.20 5.66
C GLY A 40 43.18 -19.85 5.19
N ARG A 41 43.14 -18.88 6.11
CA ARG A 41 42.59 -17.54 5.82
C ARG A 41 43.48 -16.78 4.84
N VAL A 42 42.85 -16.10 3.90
CA VAL A 42 43.49 -15.23 2.90
C VAL A 42 42.58 -14.04 2.64
N TRP A 43 43.11 -12.96 2.08
CA TRP A 43 42.34 -11.76 1.73
C TRP A 43 42.41 -11.50 0.23
N LEU A 44 41.30 -11.10 -0.38
CA LEU A 44 41.25 -10.74 -1.80
C LEU A 44 42.16 -9.54 -2.07
N SER A 45 43.23 -9.71 -2.85
CA SER A 45 44.24 -8.66 -3.06
C SER A 45 44.19 -8.05 -4.46
N GLY A 46 43.58 -8.74 -5.42
CA GLY A 46 43.48 -8.24 -6.79
C GLY A 46 42.90 -9.27 -7.74
N MET A 47 42.69 -8.85 -8.99
CA MET A 47 42.19 -9.70 -10.07
C MET A 47 42.88 -9.33 -11.38
N ALA A 48 43.13 -10.30 -12.24
CA ALA A 48 43.69 -10.05 -13.56
C ALA A 48 42.63 -9.48 -14.51
N ASN A 49 43.04 -8.66 -15.48
CA ASN A 49 42.10 -8.13 -16.50
C ASN A 49 41.49 -9.22 -17.40
N ASP A 50 42.20 -10.35 -17.57
CA ASP A 50 41.75 -11.50 -18.33
C ASP A 50 41.24 -12.57 -17.36
N LYS A 51 39.92 -12.81 -17.38
CA LYS A 51 39.27 -13.78 -16.51
C LYS A 51 39.65 -15.23 -16.83
N ASP A 52 40.09 -15.53 -18.06
CA ASP A 52 40.49 -16.88 -18.44
C ASP A 52 41.97 -17.18 -18.10
N SER A 53 42.65 -16.24 -17.44
CA SER A 53 43.99 -16.43 -16.89
C SER A 53 44.02 -17.55 -15.84
N ALA A 54 45.10 -18.35 -15.84
CA ALA A 54 45.40 -19.29 -14.76
C ALA A 54 45.66 -18.60 -13.41
N LYS A 55 45.82 -17.28 -13.42
CA LYS A 55 45.97 -16.40 -12.25
C LYS A 55 44.94 -15.27 -12.33
N ALA A 56 43.67 -15.62 -12.50
CA ALA A 56 42.58 -14.66 -12.60
C ALA A 56 42.27 -13.98 -11.26
N ILE A 57 42.35 -14.70 -10.15
CA ILE A 57 42.03 -14.22 -8.79
C ILE A 57 43.29 -14.24 -7.93
N TRP A 58 43.58 -13.13 -7.25
CA TRP A 58 44.77 -12.96 -6.42
C TRP A 58 44.36 -12.78 -4.97
N THR A 59 45.04 -13.47 -4.08
CA THR A 59 44.81 -13.39 -2.63
C THR A 59 46.13 -13.28 -1.89
N GLU A 60 46.12 -12.72 -0.71
CA GLU A 60 47.30 -12.60 0.17
C GLU A 60 47.01 -13.28 1.50
N ASP A 61 47.99 -13.98 2.07
CA ASP A 61 47.89 -14.51 3.43
C ASP A 61 48.46 -13.56 4.49
N GLU A 62 48.33 -13.92 5.77
CA GLU A 62 48.73 -13.07 6.91
C GLU A 62 50.24 -12.73 6.90
N ALA A 63 51.06 -13.50 6.17
CA ALA A 63 52.50 -13.27 6.04
C ALA A 63 52.86 -12.45 4.78
N GLY A 64 51.88 -11.92 4.04
CA GLY A 64 52.10 -11.14 2.82
C GLY A 64 52.41 -11.98 1.59
N ARG A 65 52.11 -13.29 1.61
CA ARG A 65 52.39 -14.17 0.47
C ARG A 65 51.19 -14.23 -0.45
N GLU A 66 51.44 -13.99 -1.74
CA GLU A 66 50.40 -14.05 -2.77
C GLU A 66 50.08 -15.50 -3.17
N HIS A 67 48.79 -15.77 -3.34
CA HIS A 67 48.24 -17.01 -3.89
C HIS A 67 47.30 -16.68 -5.04
N PHE A 68 47.43 -17.44 -6.12
CA PHE A 68 46.72 -17.19 -7.38
C PHE A 68 45.81 -18.37 -7.71
N PHE A 69 44.63 -18.06 -8.24
CA PHE A 69 43.66 -19.04 -8.70
C PHE A 69 43.12 -18.66 -10.08
N ASP A 70 42.64 -19.65 -10.83
CA ASP A 70 41.82 -19.42 -12.02
C ASP A 70 40.43 -18.88 -11.63
N LYS A 71 39.59 -18.58 -12.62
CA LYS A 71 38.23 -18.06 -12.40
C LYS A 71 37.31 -18.97 -11.59
N ASN A 72 37.63 -20.25 -11.50
CA ASN A 72 36.87 -21.24 -10.74
C ASN A 72 37.53 -21.52 -9.39
N GLY A 73 38.54 -20.76 -8.96
CA GLY A 73 39.16 -20.94 -7.65
C GLY A 73 40.07 -22.17 -7.56
N LYS A 74 40.57 -22.66 -8.70
CA LYS A 74 41.53 -23.77 -8.80
C LYS A 74 42.93 -23.24 -9.08
N ILE A 75 43.94 -24.01 -8.73
CA ILE A 75 45.34 -23.72 -9.07
C ILE A 75 45.72 -24.46 -10.36
N ASP A 76 45.32 -25.73 -10.45
CA ASP A 76 45.53 -26.59 -11.60
C ASP A 76 44.20 -26.84 -12.31
N LYS A 77 44.21 -26.90 -13.64
CA LYS A 77 43.00 -27.07 -14.47
C LYS A 77 42.18 -28.33 -14.10
N GLU A 78 42.87 -29.41 -13.74
CA GLU A 78 42.28 -30.68 -13.30
C GLU A 78 42.25 -30.82 -11.77
N GLY A 79 42.68 -29.78 -11.05
CA GLY A 79 42.76 -29.76 -9.60
C GLY A 79 41.39 -29.55 -8.92
N GLU A 80 41.41 -29.73 -7.60
CA GLU A 80 40.25 -29.41 -6.77
C GLU A 80 40.04 -27.90 -6.63
N HIS A 81 38.81 -27.52 -6.31
CA HIS A 81 38.49 -26.16 -5.90
C HIS A 81 39.17 -25.88 -4.56
N LEU A 82 39.98 -24.83 -4.51
CA LEU A 82 40.78 -24.51 -3.33
C LEU A 82 40.41 -23.17 -2.71
N LEU A 83 39.63 -22.33 -3.39
CA LEU A 83 39.18 -21.04 -2.88
C LEU A 83 37.69 -21.09 -2.52
N PHE A 84 37.36 -20.62 -1.32
CA PHE A 84 36.03 -20.67 -0.72
C PHE A 84 35.71 -19.34 -0.05
N PRO A 85 34.41 -19.01 0.13
CA PRO A 85 34.00 -17.85 0.91
C PRO A 85 34.57 -17.90 2.33
N SER A 86 34.36 -18.99 3.07
CA SER A 86 34.95 -19.20 4.39
C SER A 86 35.24 -20.68 4.66
N LYS A 87 35.80 -20.98 5.82
CA LYS A 87 36.03 -22.37 6.25
C LYS A 87 34.70 -23.09 6.49
N GLU A 88 33.73 -22.37 7.05
CA GLU A 88 32.41 -22.81 7.46
C GLU A 88 31.38 -22.80 6.32
N MET A 89 31.46 -21.84 5.40
CA MET A 89 30.58 -21.67 4.24
C MET A 89 31.41 -21.78 2.96
N ARG A 90 31.37 -22.95 2.31
CA ARG A 90 32.19 -23.28 1.14
C ARG A 90 31.42 -23.19 -0.19
N ASP A 91 30.19 -22.70 -0.17
CA ASP A 91 29.31 -22.70 -1.32
C ASP A 91 29.20 -21.30 -1.92
N TRP A 92 29.91 -21.07 -3.02
CA TRP A 92 29.88 -19.78 -3.73
C TRP A 92 28.49 -19.40 -4.24
N SER A 93 27.59 -20.35 -4.48
CA SER A 93 26.21 -20.04 -4.88
C SER A 93 25.41 -19.35 -3.76
N LYS A 94 25.90 -19.46 -2.52
CA LYS A 94 25.35 -18.83 -1.33
C LYS A 94 26.10 -17.54 -0.92
N PHE A 95 27.06 -17.09 -1.72
CA PHE A 95 27.72 -15.80 -1.52
C PHE A 95 26.86 -14.66 -2.07
N PHE A 96 25.79 -14.35 -1.33
CA PHE A 96 24.75 -13.42 -1.74
C PHE A 96 25.23 -11.96 -1.78
N LYS A 97 24.65 -11.17 -2.68
CA LYS A 97 24.86 -9.72 -2.79
C LYS A 97 23.65 -8.96 -2.25
N LYS A 98 23.87 -7.76 -1.72
CA LYS A 98 22.79 -6.88 -1.22
C LYS A 98 21.71 -6.69 -2.29
N GLY A 99 20.46 -6.91 -1.92
CA GLY A 99 19.31 -6.84 -2.83
C GLY A 99 18.95 -8.16 -3.52
N ASP A 100 19.75 -9.22 -3.35
CA ASP A 100 19.38 -10.56 -3.81
C ASP A 100 18.12 -11.03 -3.08
N VAL A 101 17.14 -11.53 -3.83
CA VAL A 101 15.96 -12.19 -3.26
C VAL A 101 16.33 -13.65 -2.98
N LEU A 102 16.09 -14.09 -1.75
CA LEU A 102 16.37 -15.43 -1.28
C LEU A 102 15.07 -16.15 -0.97
N VAL A 103 15.04 -17.44 -1.27
CA VAL A 103 13.95 -18.34 -0.98
C VAL A 103 14.44 -19.45 -0.06
N SER A 104 13.67 -19.78 0.97
CA SER A 104 14.00 -20.87 1.88
C SER A 104 13.94 -22.22 1.17
N THR A 105 14.65 -23.22 1.69
CA THR A 105 14.73 -24.55 1.09
C THR A 105 13.38 -25.27 1.07
N ASP A 106 12.50 -24.97 2.04
CA ASP A 106 11.11 -25.41 2.07
C ASP A 106 10.17 -24.55 1.22
N ARG A 107 10.70 -23.51 0.55
CA ARG A 107 10.03 -22.53 -0.34
C ARG A 107 8.90 -21.71 0.28
N ASN A 108 8.76 -21.73 1.60
CA ASN A 108 7.69 -21.01 2.28
C ASN A 108 8.06 -19.56 2.62
N VAL A 109 9.35 -19.22 2.54
CA VAL A 109 9.86 -17.93 3.00
C VAL A 109 10.63 -17.23 1.90
N HIS A 110 10.31 -15.96 1.70
CA HIS A 110 11.07 -15.05 0.85
C HIS A 110 11.65 -13.89 1.68
N ILE A 111 12.88 -13.51 1.38
CA ILE A 111 13.59 -12.43 2.07
C ILE A 111 14.55 -11.73 1.11
N ILE A 112 14.77 -10.42 1.29
CA ILE A 112 15.79 -9.68 0.55
C ILE A 112 17.07 -9.61 1.37
N PHE A 113 18.17 -10.13 0.84
CA PHE A 113 19.46 -10.13 1.49
C PHE A 113 19.99 -8.70 1.68
N GLU A 114 20.38 -8.35 2.91
CA GLU A 114 20.98 -7.05 3.23
C GLU A 114 22.50 -7.18 3.37
N LYS A 115 22.96 -8.06 4.28
CA LYS A 115 24.38 -8.31 4.54
C LYS A 115 24.59 -9.59 5.35
N PHE A 116 25.81 -10.14 5.28
CA PHE A 116 26.26 -11.15 6.23
C PHE A 116 26.52 -10.53 7.61
N VAL A 117 26.45 -11.37 8.64
CA VAL A 117 26.72 -10.97 10.03
C VAL A 117 28.22 -10.79 10.27
N ASP A 118 29.02 -11.68 9.70
CA ASP A 118 30.46 -11.77 9.84
C ASP A 118 31.08 -12.52 8.63
N ASP A 119 32.41 -12.60 8.60
CA ASP A 119 33.17 -13.28 7.54
C ASP A 119 33.08 -14.81 7.60
N ALA A 120 32.37 -15.40 8.56
CA ALA A 120 32.04 -16.81 8.50
C ALA A 120 30.96 -17.08 7.44
N TYR A 121 30.19 -16.05 7.04
CA TYR A 121 29.13 -16.11 6.03
C TYR A 121 28.04 -17.16 6.32
N THR A 122 27.94 -17.63 7.57
CA THR A 122 26.97 -18.66 7.98
C THR A 122 25.61 -18.10 8.35
N LYS A 123 25.56 -16.79 8.64
CA LYS A 123 24.34 -16.08 9.00
C LYS A 123 24.25 -14.77 8.26
N PHE A 124 23.03 -14.34 7.97
CA PHE A 124 22.77 -13.06 7.31
C PHE A 124 21.59 -12.32 7.92
N ARG A 125 21.56 -11.03 7.66
CA ARG A 125 20.43 -10.14 7.88
C ARG A 125 19.74 -9.88 6.55
N GLY A 126 18.41 -9.88 6.55
CA GLY A 126 17.61 -9.51 5.39
C GLY A 126 16.39 -8.70 5.78
N LYS A 127 15.74 -8.11 4.77
CA LYS A 127 14.55 -7.29 4.90
C LYS A 127 13.35 -7.92 4.20
N HIS A 128 12.17 -7.42 4.54
CA HIS A 128 10.87 -7.83 3.96
C HIS A 128 10.57 -9.31 4.14
N TYR A 129 11.03 -9.91 5.24
CA TYR A 129 10.76 -11.31 5.56
C TYR A 129 9.27 -11.62 5.42
N LEU A 130 8.99 -12.64 4.61
CA LEU A 130 7.65 -13.01 4.24
C LEU A 130 7.49 -14.52 4.37
N TRP A 131 6.49 -14.96 5.14
CA TRP A 131 6.15 -16.37 5.27
C TRP A 131 4.69 -16.61 4.84
N GLU A 132 4.48 -17.67 4.08
CA GLU A 132 3.16 -18.18 3.73
C GLU A 132 2.71 -19.25 4.74
N GLU A 133 1.61 -19.01 5.45
CA GLU A 133 0.99 -19.98 6.35
C GLU A 133 -0.48 -20.21 5.93
N GLY A 134 -0.83 -21.43 5.50
CA GLY A 134 -2.22 -21.80 5.21
C GLY A 134 -2.91 -20.98 4.12
N GLY A 135 -2.16 -20.44 3.15
CA GLY A 135 -2.68 -19.56 2.10
C GLY A 135 -2.83 -18.09 2.53
N SER A 136 -2.49 -17.76 3.77
CA SER A 136 -2.42 -16.39 4.28
C SER A 136 -0.96 -15.99 4.47
N MET A 137 -0.59 -14.85 3.91
CA MET A 137 0.79 -14.35 3.91
C MET A 137 0.97 -13.38 5.08
N VAL A 138 1.80 -13.75 6.05
CA VAL A 138 2.01 -13.04 7.32
C VAL A 138 3.32 -12.26 7.27
N ARG A 139 3.26 -10.96 7.59
CA ARG A 139 4.43 -10.07 7.71
C ARG A 139 4.85 -10.01 9.18
N PHE A 140 6.14 -10.11 9.44
CA PHE A 140 6.71 -9.71 10.72
C PHE A 140 7.40 -8.36 10.53
N GLU A 141 6.90 -7.32 11.20
CA GLU A 141 7.65 -6.06 11.31
C GLU A 141 8.83 -6.24 12.28
N GLU A 142 9.96 -5.65 11.85
CA GLU A 142 11.15 -5.30 12.62
C GLU A 142 11.51 -6.22 13.78
N ASN A 143 12.15 -7.34 13.47
CA ASN A 143 13.11 -7.94 14.40
C ASN A 143 14.26 -8.55 13.60
N GLU A 144 15.49 -8.23 14.03
CA GLU A 144 16.76 -8.64 13.45
C GLU A 144 16.99 -10.16 13.60
N TYR A 145 16.18 -10.98 12.96
CA TYR A 145 16.41 -12.42 12.94
C TYR A 145 17.57 -12.73 12.00
N TYR A 146 18.66 -13.18 12.59
CA TYR A 146 19.77 -13.78 11.84
C TYR A 146 19.29 -15.08 11.22
N MET A 147 19.25 -15.11 9.89
CA MET A 147 18.88 -16.30 9.12
C MET A 147 20.13 -17.14 8.86
N GLN A 148 19.98 -18.47 8.84
CA GLN A 148 21.09 -19.34 8.45
C GLN A 148 21.23 -19.35 6.93
N THR A 149 22.43 -19.05 6.43
CA THR A 149 22.75 -19.06 5.00
C THR A 149 22.47 -20.42 4.36
N SER A 150 22.66 -21.52 5.11
CA SER A 150 22.39 -22.88 4.64
C SER A 150 20.95 -23.08 4.18
N ASP A 151 20.00 -22.43 4.84
CA ASP A 151 18.57 -22.70 4.69
C ASP A 151 17.98 -21.98 3.47
N PHE A 152 18.74 -21.08 2.84
CA PHE A 152 18.28 -20.23 1.75
C PHE A 152 19.06 -20.45 0.46
N ASN A 153 18.39 -20.28 -0.67
CA ASN A 153 18.99 -20.24 -1.99
C ASN A 153 18.60 -18.94 -2.70
N LYS A 154 19.43 -18.50 -3.65
CA LYS A 154 19.11 -17.35 -4.48
C LYS A 154 17.90 -17.68 -5.37
N ALA A 155 16.86 -16.86 -5.28
CA ALA A 155 15.69 -16.99 -6.14
C ALA A 155 16.08 -16.73 -7.60
N ASN A 156 15.38 -17.38 -8.54
CA ASN A 156 15.58 -17.07 -9.95
C ASN A 156 14.98 -15.69 -10.29
N LYS A 157 15.28 -15.17 -11.49
CA LYS A 157 14.86 -13.82 -11.90
C LYS A 157 13.33 -13.63 -11.87
N GLU A 158 12.58 -14.64 -12.27
CA GLU A 158 11.11 -14.58 -12.32
C GLU A 158 10.51 -14.61 -10.91
N GLU A 159 10.94 -15.57 -10.08
CA GLU A 159 10.53 -15.66 -8.67
C GLU A 159 10.86 -14.38 -7.90
N ALA A 160 12.06 -13.84 -8.10
CA ALA A 160 12.48 -12.59 -7.49
C ALA A 160 11.57 -11.42 -7.90
N GLN A 161 11.26 -11.29 -9.20
CA GLN A 161 10.39 -10.22 -9.68
C GLN A 161 8.96 -10.35 -9.14
N THR A 162 8.39 -11.56 -9.13
CA THR A 162 7.06 -11.80 -8.58
C THR A 162 6.99 -11.41 -7.11
N TYR A 163 7.99 -11.80 -6.32
CA TYR A 163 8.06 -11.43 -4.90
C TYR A 163 8.19 -9.91 -4.71
N ILE A 164 9.01 -9.24 -5.51
CA ILE A 164 9.16 -7.77 -5.47
C ILE A 164 7.83 -7.07 -5.76
N ASN A 165 7.13 -7.48 -6.83
CA ASN A 165 5.83 -6.90 -7.15
C ASN A 165 4.84 -7.11 -6.01
N THR A 166 4.85 -8.30 -5.40
CA THR A 166 3.98 -8.65 -4.28
C THR A 166 4.22 -7.76 -3.07
N ILE A 167 5.48 -7.45 -2.73
CA ILE A 167 5.77 -6.53 -1.61
C ILE A 167 5.43 -5.07 -1.97
N GLU A 168 5.66 -4.64 -3.21
CA GLU A 168 5.34 -3.28 -3.67
C GLU A 168 3.83 -3.01 -3.65
N GLU A 169 3.04 -3.96 -4.18
CA GLU A 169 1.57 -3.91 -4.18
C GLU A 169 1.01 -3.86 -2.76
N ARG A 170 1.54 -4.69 -1.85
CA ARG A 170 1.03 -4.75 -0.47
C ARG A 170 1.48 -3.61 0.42
N LEU A 171 2.70 -3.09 0.22
CA LEU A 171 3.25 -2.03 1.06
C LEU A 171 2.97 -0.63 0.49
N GLY A 172 2.39 -0.54 -0.71
CA GLY A 172 1.93 0.71 -1.31
C GLY A 172 3.08 1.65 -1.66
N GLY A 173 4.09 1.15 -2.37
CA GLY A 173 5.27 1.92 -2.77
C GLY A 173 6.24 1.11 -3.61
N LYS A 174 7.33 1.74 -4.08
CA LYS A 174 8.38 1.07 -4.85
C LYS A 174 9.56 0.71 -3.97
N LEU A 175 10.13 -0.47 -4.16
CA LEU A 175 11.31 -0.88 -3.42
C LEU A 175 12.55 -0.17 -3.96
N ASN A 176 13.18 0.64 -3.12
CA ASN A 176 14.50 1.18 -3.42
C ASN A 176 15.55 0.06 -3.26
N ARG A 177 16.25 -0.26 -4.35
CA ARG A 177 17.26 -1.34 -4.43
C ARG A 177 18.52 -1.06 -3.60
N GLU A 178 18.82 0.20 -3.31
CA GLU A 178 20.01 0.63 -2.57
C GLU A 178 19.75 0.64 -1.05
N THR A 179 18.64 1.22 -0.61
CA THR A 179 18.27 1.29 0.81
C THR A 179 17.55 0.04 1.30
N LEU A 180 16.98 -0.73 0.37
CA LEU A 180 16.05 -1.84 0.61
C LEU A 180 14.78 -1.40 1.35
N GLU A 181 14.43 -0.11 1.30
CA GLU A 181 13.20 0.44 1.87
C GLU A 181 12.11 0.59 0.81
N ILE A 182 10.85 0.54 1.23
CA ILE A 182 9.72 0.86 0.35
C ILE A 182 9.53 2.38 0.32
N GLU A 183 9.86 2.98 -0.81
CA GLU A 183 9.55 4.37 -1.12
C GLU A 183 8.09 4.47 -1.48
N LYS A 184 7.29 4.83 -0.48
CA LYS A 184 5.91 5.21 -0.71
C LYS A 184 5.90 6.53 -1.49
N PRO A 185 5.06 6.67 -2.54
CA PRO A 185 4.84 7.98 -3.14
C PRO A 185 4.48 8.97 -2.05
N ALA A 186 4.90 10.23 -2.22
CA ALA A 186 4.72 11.30 -1.23
C ALA A 186 3.35 11.14 -0.57
N LYS A 187 3.39 10.76 0.71
CA LYS A 187 2.23 10.50 1.54
C LYS A 187 1.26 11.64 1.26
N LEU A 188 0.10 11.34 0.68
CA LEU A 188 -1.02 12.27 0.72
C LEU A 188 -1.14 12.65 2.20
N THR A 189 -0.69 13.84 2.56
CA THR A 189 -0.84 14.33 3.93
C THR A 189 -2.32 14.65 4.05
N PHE A 190 -3.07 13.67 4.53
CA PHE A 190 -4.49 13.80 4.73
C PHE A 190 -4.71 14.83 5.84
N GLU A 191 -5.33 15.96 5.49
CA GLU A 191 -5.64 17.03 6.42
C GLU A 191 -7.10 16.92 6.83
N ILE A 192 -7.35 16.75 8.13
CA ILE A 192 -8.71 16.69 8.67
C ILE A 192 -9.43 18.01 8.33
N GLY A 193 -10.64 17.88 7.81
CA GLY A 193 -11.47 19.00 7.37
C GLY A 193 -11.41 19.30 5.88
N LYS A 194 -10.45 18.74 5.13
CA LYS A 194 -10.41 18.84 3.67
C LYS A 194 -11.36 17.84 2.99
N LEU A 195 -11.67 18.13 1.72
CA LEU A 195 -12.47 17.28 0.86
C LEU A 195 -11.56 16.39 0.00
N TYR A 196 -11.92 15.12 -0.12
CA TYR A 196 -11.24 14.14 -0.97
C TYR A 196 -12.23 13.48 -1.91
N VAL A 197 -11.73 13.02 -3.05
CA VAL A 197 -12.48 12.27 -4.05
C VAL A 197 -12.01 10.83 -4.04
N PHE A 198 -12.95 9.89 -4.04
CA PHE A 198 -12.69 8.45 -4.11
C PHE A 198 -13.86 7.74 -4.81
N ASN A 199 -13.63 6.50 -5.26
CA ASN A 199 -14.67 5.70 -5.89
C ASN A 199 -15.15 4.60 -4.93
N GLU A 200 -16.43 4.26 -4.98
CA GLU A 200 -17.02 3.16 -4.23
C GLU A 200 -17.86 2.29 -5.17
N ASP A 201 -17.74 0.97 -5.04
CA ASP A 201 -18.57 0.03 -5.81
C ASP A 201 -19.89 -0.21 -5.06
N ASP A 202 -21.02 0.10 -5.70
CA ASP A 202 -22.35 -0.22 -5.19
C ASP A 202 -23.08 -1.28 -6.06
N GLU A 203 -24.36 -1.54 -5.78
CA GLU A 203 -25.16 -2.51 -6.54
C GLU A 203 -25.39 -2.08 -8.01
N ASP A 204 -25.22 -0.80 -8.32
CA ASP A 204 -25.53 -0.17 -9.61
C ASP A 204 -24.29 0.24 -10.43
N GLY A 205 -23.08 0.27 -9.83
CA GLY A 205 -21.81 0.53 -10.53
C GLY A 205 -20.70 1.10 -9.63
N GLU A 206 -19.66 1.67 -10.25
CA GLU A 206 -18.69 2.50 -9.51
C GLU A 206 -19.28 3.92 -9.36
N LEU A 207 -19.32 4.43 -8.13
CA LEU A 207 -19.74 5.79 -7.78
C LEU A 207 -18.53 6.65 -7.45
N THR A 208 -18.51 7.90 -7.91
CA THR A 208 -17.52 8.90 -7.52
C THR A 208 -18.06 9.76 -6.38
N ILE A 209 -17.36 9.76 -5.25
CA ILE A 209 -17.80 10.42 -4.01
C ILE A 209 -16.84 11.54 -3.63
N ILE A 210 -17.39 12.70 -3.29
CA ILE A 210 -16.66 13.80 -2.63
C ILE A 210 -16.98 13.75 -1.13
N GLY A 211 -16.00 13.38 -0.31
CA GLY A 211 -16.16 13.21 1.13
C GLY A 211 -15.33 14.20 1.94
N LYS A 212 -15.88 14.71 3.04
CA LYS A 212 -15.13 15.50 4.03
C LYS A 212 -14.44 14.60 5.04
N LEU A 213 -13.11 14.68 5.11
CA LEU A 213 -12.32 13.91 6.07
C LEU A 213 -12.55 14.46 7.49
N ILE A 214 -12.93 13.59 8.42
CA ILE A 214 -13.21 13.95 9.82
C ILE A 214 -12.29 13.27 10.82
N ASP A 215 -11.74 12.10 10.49
CA ASP A 215 -10.75 11.40 11.32
C ASP A 215 -9.78 10.60 10.44
N LYS A 216 -8.60 10.25 10.99
CA LYS A 216 -7.62 9.44 10.30
C LYS A 216 -6.84 8.53 11.25
N ASN A 217 -6.80 7.24 10.93
CA ASN A 217 -5.94 6.27 11.57
C ASN A 217 -4.98 5.69 10.52
N GLU A 218 -3.94 6.46 10.20
CA GLU A 218 -2.95 6.09 9.17
C GLU A 218 -2.14 4.84 9.55
N SER A 219 -2.01 4.50 10.84
CA SER A 219 -1.38 3.25 11.28
C SER A 219 -2.22 2.00 10.98
N GLU A 220 -3.55 2.14 10.97
CA GLU A 220 -4.49 1.08 10.62
C GLU A 220 -5.04 1.23 9.20
N ASP A 221 -4.39 2.05 8.35
CA ASP A 221 -4.71 2.18 6.93
C ASP A 221 -6.15 2.70 6.66
N THR A 222 -6.72 3.48 7.59
CA THR A 222 -8.13 3.90 7.56
C THR A 222 -8.32 5.42 7.65
N LEU A 223 -9.23 5.96 6.84
CA LEU A 223 -9.69 7.35 6.86
C LEU A 223 -11.20 7.39 7.10
N THR A 224 -11.67 8.27 7.98
CA THR A 224 -13.11 8.39 8.25
C THR A 224 -13.66 9.66 7.62
N PHE A 225 -14.66 9.50 6.77
CA PHE A 225 -15.37 10.57 6.08
C PHE A 225 -16.73 10.83 6.73
N GLY A 226 -17.08 12.11 6.86
CA GLY A 226 -18.37 12.55 7.37
C GLY A 226 -19.35 12.81 6.24
N ASN A 227 -19.69 14.09 6.04
CA ASN A 227 -20.56 14.52 4.94
C ASN A 227 -19.97 14.13 3.58
N GLN A 228 -20.81 13.56 2.73
CA GLN A 228 -20.46 13.00 1.44
C GLN A 228 -21.43 13.48 0.36
N TYR A 229 -20.92 13.62 -0.87
CA TYR A 229 -21.69 13.94 -2.05
C TYR A 229 -21.37 12.95 -3.17
N GLU A 230 -22.38 12.19 -3.58
CA GLU A 230 -22.32 11.27 -4.72
C GLU A 230 -22.54 12.07 -6.00
N ILE A 231 -21.55 12.08 -6.91
CA ILE A 231 -21.59 12.92 -8.11
C ILE A 231 -22.63 12.41 -9.11
N GLU A 232 -22.65 11.10 -9.37
CA GLU A 232 -23.49 10.45 -10.37
C GLU A 232 -24.98 10.54 -10.02
N ASN A 233 -25.27 10.38 -8.73
CA ASN A 233 -26.64 10.41 -8.20
C ASN A 233 -27.10 11.82 -7.78
N GLU A 234 -26.20 12.81 -7.83
CA GLU A 234 -26.40 14.17 -7.31
C GLU A 234 -26.97 14.20 -5.88
N LYS A 235 -26.55 13.23 -5.06
CA LYS A 235 -27.14 12.94 -3.75
C LYS A 235 -26.18 13.29 -2.63
N PHE A 236 -26.73 13.90 -1.58
CA PHE A 236 -25.96 14.27 -0.39
C PHE A 236 -26.25 13.30 0.76
N VAL A 237 -25.20 12.70 1.31
CA VAL A 237 -25.26 11.77 2.44
C VAL A 237 -24.68 12.46 3.68
N THR A 238 -25.52 12.65 4.69
CA THR A 238 -25.15 13.23 6.00
C THR A 238 -25.58 12.29 7.12
N ASP A 239 -24.96 12.42 8.29
CA ASP A 239 -25.30 11.65 9.50
C ASP A 239 -24.84 10.18 9.48
N GLN A 240 -24.02 9.80 8.49
CA GLN A 240 -23.28 8.54 8.45
C GLN A 240 -21.79 8.83 8.29
N THR A 241 -20.97 8.08 9.02
CA THR A 241 -19.52 8.09 8.85
C THR A 241 -19.12 6.89 8.03
N PHE A 242 -18.23 7.10 7.07
CA PHE A 242 -17.72 6.05 6.20
C PHE A 242 -16.23 5.89 6.39
N ASP A 243 -15.78 4.66 6.64
CA ASP A 243 -14.37 4.33 6.79
C ASP A 243 -13.81 3.81 5.47
N LEU A 244 -12.89 4.57 4.89
CA LEU A 244 -12.20 4.26 3.66
C LEU A 244 -10.82 3.67 3.96
N ARG A 245 -10.51 2.53 3.35
CA ARG A 245 -9.18 1.93 3.45
C ARG A 245 -8.24 2.50 2.37
N ILE A 246 -7.13 3.09 2.79
CA ILE A 246 -6.22 3.84 1.90
C ILE A 246 -5.58 2.89 0.88
N SER A 247 -5.11 1.72 1.31
CA SER A 247 -4.44 0.75 0.43
C SER A 247 -5.31 0.18 -0.70
N VAL A 248 -6.63 0.18 -0.54
CA VAL A 248 -7.56 -0.41 -1.51
C VAL A 248 -7.98 0.62 -2.56
N ASN A 249 -7.96 1.90 -2.22
CA ASN A 249 -8.46 2.98 -3.07
C ASN A 249 -7.37 3.61 -3.93
N LYS A 250 -7.35 3.24 -5.21
CA LYS A 250 -6.35 3.71 -6.19
C LYS A 250 -6.58 5.15 -6.67
N GLU A 251 -7.82 5.64 -6.59
CA GLU A 251 -8.21 6.97 -7.10
C GLU A 251 -8.38 8.03 -6.00
N LEU A 252 -8.03 7.69 -4.75
CA LEU A 252 -8.12 8.63 -3.63
C LEU A 252 -7.19 9.84 -3.85
N ARG A 253 -7.79 11.04 -3.91
CA ARG A 253 -7.06 12.31 -4.08
C ARG A 253 -7.74 13.47 -3.38
N GLU A 254 -7.01 14.56 -3.14
CA GLU A 254 -7.61 15.82 -2.69
C GLU A 254 -8.55 16.37 -3.77
N ALA A 255 -9.70 16.91 -3.35
CA ALA A 255 -10.66 17.52 -4.25
C ALA A 255 -10.09 18.80 -4.88
N THR A 256 -10.36 18.99 -6.17
CA THR A 256 -10.01 20.22 -6.89
C THR A 256 -10.88 21.39 -6.43
N GLU A 257 -10.46 22.63 -6.71
CA GLU A 257 -11.23 23.83 -6.36
C GLU A 257 -12.67 23.78 -6.89
N ASN A 258 -12.88 23.27 -8.11
CA ASN A 258 -14.21 23.12 -8.72
C ASN A 258 -15.08 22.09 -7.99
N GLU A 259 -14.49 20.99 -7.53
CA GLU A 259 -15.19 19.93 -6.79
C GLU A 259 -15.55 20.38 -5.37
N VAL A 260 -14.67 21.16 -4.74
CA VAL A 260 -14.94 21.83 -3.46
C VAL A 260 -16.11 22.81 -3.62
N GLU A 261 -16.12 23.61 -4.67
CA GLU A 261 -17.22 24.53 -4.97
C GLU A 261 -18.55 23.79 -5.21
N LEU A 262 -18.51 22.70 -5.98
CA LEU A 262 -19.66 21.82 -6.23
C LEU A 262 -20.22 21.25 -4.92
N PHE A 263 -19.37 20.65 -4.09
CA PHE A 263 -19.77 20.09 -2.80
C PHE A 263 -20.43 21.15 -1.91
N ASN A 264 -19.81 22.32 -1.78
CA ASN A 264 -20.35 23.41 -0.95
C ASN A 264 -21.71 23.91 -1.47
N LYS A 265 -21.85 24.07 -2.80
CA LYS A 265 -23.11 24.48 -3.42
C LYS A 265 -24.24 23.49 -3.11
N HIS A 266 -23.99 22.19 -3.27
CA HIS A 266 -24.99 21.17 -2.98
C HIS A 266 -25.26 21.03 -1.48
N TYR A 267 -24.24 21.20 -0.63
CA TYR A 267 -24.39 21.25 0.81
C TYR A 267 -25.28 22.41 1.27
N ASP A 268 -25.11 23.60 0.69
CA ASP A 268 -25.94 24.78 1.00
C ASP A 268 -27.40 24.56 0.57
N ILE A 269 -27.63 23.98 -0.61
CA ILE A 269 -28.98 23.61 -1.07
C ILE A 269 -29.61 22.63 -0.08
N TRP A 270 -28.91 21.54 0.26
CA TRP A 270 -29.38 20.55 1.22
C TRP A 270 -29.69 21.16 2.59
N LYS A 271 -28.79 22.02 3.10
CA LYS A 271 -28.96 22.68 4.40
C LYS A 271 -30.19 23.57 4.41
N ASN A 272 -30.41 24.35 3.36
CA ASN A 272 -31.59 25.21 3.21
C ASN A 272 -32.90 24.43 3.04
N VAL A 273 -32.84 23.17 2.58
CA VAL A 273 -34.02 22.28 2.50
C VAL A 273 -34.32 21.65 3.86
N LYS A 274 -33.31 21.24 4.64
CA LYS A 274 -33.48 20.64 5.98
C LYS A 274 -33.83 21.69 7.03
N GLU A 275 -33.20 22.85 6.97
CA GLU A 275 -33.55 24.05 7.72
C GLU A 275 -34.49 24.90 6.84
N GLN A 276 -35.75 24.48 6.69
CA GLN A 276 -36.73 25.37 6.03
C GLN A 276 -36.63 26.75 6.67
N PRO A 277 -36.49 27.83 5.88
CA PRO A 277 -36.33 29.16 6.43
C PRO A 277 -37.52 29.45 7.34
N ALA A 278 -37.26 30.05 8.50
CA ALA A 278 -38.31 30.56 9.37
C ALA A 278 -39.06 31.66 8.61
N PHE A 279 -40.10 31.27 7.86
CA PHE A 279 -40.92 32.18 7.08
C PHE A 279 -41.47 33.28 7.99
N LYS A 280 -41.41 34.51 7.53
CA LYS A 280 -42.06 35.65 8.16
C LYS A 280 -43.48 35.78 7.63
N THR A 281 -44.37 36.32 8.44
CA THR A 281 -45.73 36.64 8.00
C THR A 281 -45.66 37.54 6.75
N PHE A 282 -46.43 37.19 5.73
CA PHE A 282 -46.48 37.76 4.38
C PHE A 282 -45.33 37.40 3.42
N ASP A 283 -44.44 36.47 3.78
CA ASP A 283 -43.51 35.91 2.79
C ASP A 283 -44.28 35.23 1.65
N LYS A 284 -43.77 35.35 0.42
CA LYS A 284 -44.31 34.67 -0.76
C LYS A 284 -43.86 33.22 -0.73
N VAL A 285 -44.82 32.31 -0.70
CA VAL A 285 -44.54 30.87 -0.58
C VAL A 285 -45.36 30.07 -1.59
N LEU A 286 -44.91 28.84 -1.85
CA LEU A 286 -45.68 27.80 -2.50
C LEU A 286 -46.07 26.76 -1.46
N VAL A 287 -47.35 26.38 -1.45
CA VAL A 287 -47.88 25.37 -0.52
C VAL A 287 -48.60 24.24 -1.25
N ARG A 288 -48.69 23.07 -0.60
CA ARG A 288 -49.49 21.94 -1.08
C ARG A 288 -49.94 21.01 0.06
N CYS A 289 -50.87 20.11 -0.26
CA CYS A 289 -51.44 19.15 0.69
C CYS A 289 -50.80 17.75 0.65
N GLY A 290 -49.63 17.62 0.02
CA GLY A 290 -48.88 16.36 -0.09
C GLY A 290 -48.49 16.02 -1.53
N LYS A 291 -47.86 14.86 -1.70
CA LYS A 291 -47.41 14.33 -3.01
C LYS A 291 -48.58 14.21 -3.99
N GLY A 292 -48.37 14.58 -5.25
CA GLY A 292 -49.40 14.56 -6.30
C GLY A 292 -50.43 15.70 -6.26
N PHE A 293 -50.35 16.60 -5.28
CA PHE A 293 -51.13 17.85 -5.27
C PHE A 293 -50.33 18.99 -5.89
N LYS A 294 -51.04 19.87 -6.60
CA LYS A 294 -50.45 21.06 -7.21
C LYS A 294 -49.90 22.03 -6.16
N TRP A 295 -48.78 22.65 -6.45
CA TRP A 295 -48.25 23.78 -5.68
C TRP A 295 -49.09 25.03 -5.92
N LEU A 296 -49.45 25.71 -4.83
CA LEU A 296 -50.31 26.88 -4.84
C LEU A 296 -49.56 28.09 -4.28
N PRO A 297 -49.50 29.20 -5.03
CA PRO A 297 -48.97 30.46 -4.50
C PRO A 297 -49.82 31.00 -3.36
N ALA A 298 -49.15 31.39 -2.27
CA ALA A 298 -49.77 31.91 -1.06
C ALA A 298 -48.88 32.94 -0.35
N PHE A 299 -49.48 33.69 0.57
CA PHE A 299 -48.73 34.46 1.57
C PHE A 299 -48.67 33.69 2.88
N PHE A 300 -47.47 33.55 3.45
CA PHE A 300 -47.29 32.87 4.72
C PHE A 300 -47.98 33.62 5.86
N VAL A 301 -48.68 32.89 6.75
CA VAL A 301 -49.27 33.50 7.96
C VAL A 301 -48.44 33.10 9.18
N ARG A 302 -48.36 31.79 9.45
CA ARG A 302 -47.58 31.23 10.58
C ARG A 302 -47.30 29.74 10.42
N ASP A 303 -46.26 29.28 11.11
CA ASP A 303 -46.00 27.87 11.38
C ASP A 303 -46.79 27.46 12.64
N ARG A 304 -47.54 26.35 12.56
CA ARG A 304 -48.30 25.81 13.70
C ARG A 304 -47.48 24.83 14.54
N GLY A 305 -46.32 24.40 14.05
CA GLY A 305 -45.46 23.41 14.69
C GLY A 305 -45.65 22.00 14.13
N GLU A 306 -44.68 21.14 14.43
CA GLU A 306 -44.56 19.77 13.90
C GLU A 306 -45.67 18.83 14.36
N ASP A 307 -46.38 19.16 15.44
CA ASP A 307 -47.51 18.37 15.97
C ASP A 307 -48.77 18.44 15.08
N PHE A 308 -48.80 19.30 14.06
CA PHE A 308 -49.95 19.48 13.18
C PHE A 308 -49.71 18.86 11.80
N ALA A 309 -50.55 17.90 11.42
CA ALA A 309 -50.51 17.26 10.09
C ALA A 309 -50.55 18.27 8.93
N SER A 310 -51.23 19.41 9.10
CA SER A 310 -51.14 20.56 8.19
C SER A 310 -50.39 21.69 8.87
N ARG A 311 -49.07 21.60 8.92
CA ARG A 311 -48.19 22.48 9.71
C ARG A 311 -48.32 23.97 9.36
N TYR A 312 -48.53 24.31 8.10
CA TYR A 312 -48.42 25.69 7.62
C TYR A 312 -49.77 26.35 7.42
N ASN A 313 -50.02 27.45 8.14
CA ASN A 313 -51.18 28.30 7.89
C ASN A 313 -50.78 29.42 6.93
N VAL A 314 -51.53 29.58 5.84
CA VAL A 314 -51.22 30.54 4.77
C VAL A 314 -52.50 31.17 4.22
N LEU A 315 -52.33 32.22 3.42
CA LEU A 315 -53.39 32.85 2.63
C LEU A 315 -53.17 32.55 1.13
N PRO A 316 -53.80 31.51 0.57
CA PRO A 316 -53.68 31.18 -0.84
C PRO A 316 -54.27 32.27 -1.73
N LEU A 317 -53.56 32.61 -2.80
CA LEU A 317 -54.00 33.67 -3.72
C LEU A 317 -55.31 33.30 -4.45
N HIS A 318 -55.53 32.02 -4.72
CA HIS A 318 -56.69 31.55 -5.47
C HIS A 318 -58.01 31.57 -4.66
N SER A 319 -57.94 31.44 -3.33
CA SER A 319 -59.13 31.33 -2.48
C SER A 319 -59.42 32.62 -1.69
N GLY A 320 -58.38 33.41 -1.38
CA GLY A 320 -58.49 34.60 -0.54
C GLY A 320 -58.91 34.31 0.91
N LYS A 321 -58.88 33.03 1.34
CA LYS A 321 -59.21 32.61 2.70
C LYS A 321 -58.04 31.86 3.31
N ALA A 322 -57.75 32.12 4.57
CA ALA A 322 -56.72 31.39 5.29
C ALA A 322 -57.02 29.88 5.28
N ALA A 323 -56.00 29.07 4.99
CA ALA A 323 -56.09 27.62 4.92
C ALA A 323 -54.77 26.99 5.37
N ASP A 324 -54.84 25.72 5.74
CA ASP A 324 -53.70 24.97 6.26
C ASP A 324 -53.17 23.96 5.24
N PHE A 325 -51.86 23.81 5.18
CA PHE A 325 -51.16 22.96 4.21
C PHE A 325 -50.06 22.13 4.89
N THR A 326 -49.68 21.04 4.24
CA THR A 326 -48.69 20.09 4.77
C THR A 326 -47.26 20.51 4.44
N SER A 327 -47.06 21.13 3.27
CA SER A 327 -45.74 21.55 2.80
C SER A 327 -45.73 23.04 2.43
N CYS A 328 -44.61 23.71 2.69
CA CYS A 328 -44.37 25.11 2.37
C CYS A 328 -42.92 25.28 1.90
N ILE A 329 -42.70 25.95 0.77
CA ILE A 329 -41.38 26.31 0.22
C ILE A 329 -41.39 27.78 -0.20
N PRO A 330 -40.23 28.48 -0.26
CA PRO A 330 -40.17 29.84 -0.76
C PRO A 330 -40.63 29.91 -2.23
N TYR A 331 -41.39 30.96 -2.59
CA TYR A 331 -41.82 31.16 -3.98
C TYR A 331 -40.66 31.61 -4.89
N GLU A 332 -39.78 32.48 -4.38
CA GLU A 332 -38.60 32.93 -5.11
C GLU A 332 -37.63 31.76 -5.33
N GLY A 333 -37.21 31.55 -6.59
CA GLY A 333 -36.37 30.42 -7.00
C GLY A 333 -37.14 29.14 -7.32
N HIS A 334 -38.46 29.11 -7.13
CA HIS A 334 -39.32 27.95 -7.41
C HIS A 334 -40.55 28.33 -8.25
N GLU A 335 -40.50 29.44 -8.99
CA GLU A 335 -41.64 30.02 -9.70
C GLU A 335 -42.23 29.05 -10.75
N ASN A 336 -41.39 28.21 -11.33
CA ASN A 336 -41.75 27.16 -12.31
C ASN A 336 -42.64 26.05 -11.72
N PHE A 337 -42.75 25.93 -10.40
CA PHE A 337 -43.62 24.94 -9.76
C PHE A 337 -45.04 25.44 -9.56
N ALA A 338 -45.29 26.75 -9.67
CA ALA A 338 -46.61 27.31 -9.47
C ALA A 338 -47.66 26.62 -10.36
N PHE A 339 -48.71 26.07 -9.73
CA PHE A 339 -49.81 25.34 -10.36
C PHE A 339 -49.46 24.00 -11.02
N THR A 340 -48.26 23.47 -10.76
CA THR A 340 -47.84 22.13 -11.20
C THR A 340 -47.78 21.18 -10.01
N ASP A 341 -47.84 19.87 -10.27
CA ASP A 341 -47.59 18.79 -9.31
C ASP A 341 -46.11 18.32 -9.34
N TYR A 342 -45.21 19.16 -9.86
CA TYR A 342 -43.80 18.83 -10.00
C TYR A 342 -43.14 18.59 -8.63
N ASP A 343 -42.45 17.45 -8.53
CA ASP A 343 -41.67 17.04 -7.38
C ASP A 343 -40.18 17.12 -7.74
N PHE A 344 -39.43 17.88 -6.95
CA PHE A 344 -37.99 17.81 -6.92
C PHE A 344 -37.64 17.28 -5.53
N VAL A 345 -37.07 16.09 -5.46
CA VAL A 345 -36.65 15.41 -4.22
C VAL A 345 -37.82 14.87 -3.37
N ASP A 346 -37.66 13.66 -2.83
CA ASP A 346 -38.48 13.15 -1.73
C ASP A 346 -38.24 14.04 -0.49
N LEU A 347 -38.96 15.16 -0.41
CA LEU A 347 -39.05 15.96 0.79
C LEU A 347 -39.52 15.04 1.93
N PRO A 348 -38.83 15.03 3.09
CA PRO A 348 -39.28 14.23 4.22
C PRO A 348 -40.65 14.76 4.65
N PHE A 349 -41.68 13.96 4.38
CA PHE A 349 -43.07 14.27 4.72
C PHE A 349 -43.30 14.19 6.23
#